data_AF-G7DUF9-F1
#
_entry.id   AF-G7DUF9-F1
#
_cell.length_a   1.000
_cell.length_b   1.000
_cell.length_c   1.000
_cell.angle_alpha   90.00
_cell.angle_beta   90.00
_cell.angle_gamma   90.00
#
_symmetry.space_group_name_H-M   'P 1'
#
loop_
_entity.id
_entity.type
_entity.pdbx_description
1 polymer ?
#
loop_
_entity_poly.entity_id
_entity_poly.type
_entity_poly.pdbx_seq_one_letter_code
_entity_poly.pdbx_strand_id
1 'polypeptide(L)'
;MDGRDLRAIVIVLAERLSIVLTGKTMAGPSLELFKFSFYVFFPIAMMIHYGDPDWYHRNVYAFRDHFTKPEIEHRRSPQNEDELRERLAQARLERLAKRRDRLADRQQSVGADDRLLRDQEQKVADARRLV
;
A
#
# COMPACT_ATOMS: atom_id res chain seq x y z
N MET A 1 51.61 39.89 -43.58
CA MET A 1 50.46 39.09 -43.11
C MET A 1 49.35 40.06 -42.78
N ASP A 2 48.21 39.93 -43.47
CA ASP A 2 47.16 40.93 -43.49
C ASP A 2 46.24 40.78 -42.27
N GLY A 3 45.75 41.87 -41.68
CA GLY A 3 44.92 41.84 -40.47
C GLY A 3 43.59 41.10 -40.60
N ARG A 4 43.18 40.77 -41.83
CA ARG A 4 42.01 39.93 -42.15
C ARG A 4 42.28 38.45 -41.90
N ASP A 5 43.53 38.00 -42.11
CA ASP A 5 43.94 36.62 -41.90
C ASP A 5 43.98 36.28 -40.41
N LEU A 6 44.42 37.22 -39.56
CA LEU A 6 44.40 37.03 -38.11
C LEU A 6 42.97 36.94 -37.56
N ARG A 7 42.03 37.74 -38.08
CA ARG A 7 40.63 37.67 -37.66
C ARG A 7 39.99 36.34 -38.06
N ALA A 8 40.29 35.84 -39.25
CA ALA A 8 39.83 34.53 -39.71
C ALA A 8 40.40 33.40 -38.84
N ILE A 9 41.69 33.46 -38.49
CA ILE A 9 42.33 32.47 -37.62
C ILE A 9 41.71 32.51 -36.22
N VAL A 10 41.48 33.69 -35.65
CA VAL A 10 40.87 33.82 -34.31
C VAL A 10 39.42 33.33 -34.29
N ILE A 11 38.64 33.59 -35.33
CA ILE A 11 37.25 33.10 -35.45
C ILE A 11 37.23 31.58 -35.57
N VAL A 12 38.07 31.02 -36.44
CA VAL A 12 38.17 29.56 -36.60
C VAL A 12 38.67 28.89 -35.32
N LEU A 13 39.61 29.52 -34.61
CA LEU A 13 40.11 29.01 -33.34
C LEU A 13 39.05 29.07 -32.23
N ALA A 14 38.26 30.15 -32.16
CA ALA A 14 37.17 30.31 -31.21
C ALA A 14 36.02 29.33 -31.50
N GLU A 15 35.70 29.08 -32.77
CA GLU A 15 34.68 28.12 -33.19
C GLU A 15 35.11 26.68 -32.88
N ARG A 16 36.40 26.35 -33.09
CA ARG A 16 36.97 25.05 -32.73
C ARG A 16 37.09 24.86 -31.21
N LEU A 17 37.30 25.92 -30.43
CA LEU A 17 37.29 25.84 -28.97
C LEU A 17 35.87 25.64 -28.41
N SER A 18 34.86 26.30 -28.99
CA SER A 18 33.46 26.23 -28.55
C SER A 18 32.86 24.81 -28.67
N ILE A 19 33.21 24.08 -29.75
CA ILE A 19 32.79 22.68 -29.96
C ILE A 19 33.38 21.76 -28.89
N VAL A 20 34.63 21.99 -28.48
CA VAL A 20 35.31 21.16 -27.48
C VAL A 20 34.79 21.45 -26.07
N LEU A 21 34.41 22.69 -25.77
CA LEU A 21 33.94 23.10 -24.43
C LEU A 21 32.46 22.76 -24.17
N THR A 22 31.66 22.50 -25.21
CA THR A 22 30.22 22.19 -25.12
C THR A 22 29.95 20.67 -25.21
N GLY A 23 30.95 19.84 -24.91
CA GLY A 23 30.79 18.40 -24.73
C GLY A 23 30.07 18.11 -23.41
N LYS A 24 28.74 18.07 -23.46
CA LYS A 24 27.86 17.67 -22.35
C LYS A 24 28.39 16.38 -21.70
N THR A 25 28.89 16.49 -20.49
CA THR A 25 29.28 15.39 -19.61
C THR A 25 28.04 14.56 -19.26
N MET A 26 27.68 13.61 -20.10
CA MET A 26 26.78 12.54 -19.73
C MET A 26 27.49 11.26 -20.12
N ALA A 27 28.29 10.79 -19.16
CA ALA A 27 29.11 9.58 -19.15
C ALA A 27 28.82 8.63 -20.33
N GLY A 28 29.82 8.48 -21.19
CA GLY A 28 29.73 7.79 -22.47
C GLY A 28 29.41 6.29 -22.38
N PRO A 29 29.84 5.46 -23.35
CA PRO A 29 29.44 4.06 -23.49
C PRO A 29 29.53 3.19 -22.21
N SER A 30 30.40 3.55 -21.27
CA SER A 30 30.56 2.89 -19.97
C SER A 30 29.33 3.02 -19.06
N LEU A 31 28.59 4.14 -19.10
CA LEU A 31 27.41 4.32 -18.24
C LEU A 31 26.20 3.58 -18.80
N GLU A 32 26.11 3.48 -20.13
CA GLU A 32 25.08 2.67 -20.78
C GLU A 32 25.27 1.19 -20.45
N LEU A 33 26.51 0.68 -20.48
CA LEU A 33 26.82 -0.70 -20.11
C LEU A 33 26.50 -1.00 -18.64
N PHE A 34 26.78 -0.05 -17.73
CA PHE A 34 26.42 -0.19 -16.31
C PHE A 34 24.91 -0.27 -16.12
N LYS A 35 24.13 0.62 -16.75
CA LYS A 35 22.67 0.62 -16.68
C LYS A 35 22.11 -0.69 -17.23
N PHE A 36 22.58 -1.13 -18.39
CA PHE A 36 22.16 -2.40 -18.98
C PHE A 36 22.43 -3.59 -18.07
N SER A 37 23.64 -3.65 -17.52
CA SER A 37 24.01 -4.71 -16.57
C SER A 37 23.10 -4.66 -15.34
N PHE A 38 22.85 -3.49 -14.77
CA PHE A 38 21.93 -3.34 -13.64
C PHE A 38 20.51 -3.80 -14.00
N TYR A 39 19.97 -3.39 -15.15
CA TYR A 39 18.63 -3.79 -15.58
C TYR A 39 18.47 -5.29 -15.78
N VAL A 40 19.52 -6.00 -16.20
CA VAL A 40 19.47 -7.45 -16.40
C VAL A 40 19.76 -8.19 -15.10
N PHE A 41 20.83 -7.84 -14.39
CA PHE A 41 21.27 -8.57 -13.20
C PHE A 41 20.45 -8.26 -11.95
N PHE A 42 19.89 -7.04 -11.82
CA PHE A 42 19.10 -6.71 -10.64
C PHE A 42 17.83 -7.58 -10.51
N PRO A 43 16.99 -7.73 -11.56
CA PRO A 43 15.84 -8.63 -11.48
C PRO A 43 16.25 -10.09 -11.28
N ILE A 44 17.32 -10.55 -11.93
CA ILE A 44 17.80 -11.93 -11.78
C ILE A 44 18.29 -12.19 -10.35
N ALA A 45 19.08 -11.27 -9.78
CA ALA A 45 19.57 -11.37 -8.42
C ALA A 45 18.43 -11.36 -7.41
N MET A 46 17.43 -10.49 -7.60
CA MET A 46 16.22 -10.49 -6.79
C MET A 46 15.45 -11.80 -6.90
N MET A 47 15.33 -12.37 -8.11
CA MET A 47 14.67 -13.65 -8.32
C MET A 47 15.40 -14.81 -7.65
N ILE A 48 16.74 -14.81 -7.65
CA ILE A 48 17.53 -15.84 -6.95
C ILE A 48 17.39 -15.69 -5.44
N HIS A 49 17.40 -14.46 -4.92
CA HIS A 49 17.28 -14.22 -3.48
C HIS A 49 15.89 -14.56 -2.94
N TYR A 50 14.84 -14.09 -3.60
CA TYR A 50 13.45 -14.29 -3.16
C TYR A 50 12.81 -15.57 -3.71
N GLY A 51 13.40 -16.18 -4.73
CA GLY A 51 12.94 -17.45 -5.31
C GLY A 51 13.51 -18.68 -4.61
N ASP A 52 14.41 -18.51 -3.62
CA ASP A 52 14.88 -19.60 -2.77
C ASP A 52 13.69 -20.17 -1.96
N PRO A 53 13.37 -21.47 -2.11
CA PRO A 53 12.33 -22.13 -1.33
C PRO A 53 12.53 -21.95 0.19
N ASP A 54 13.77 -21.97 0.66
CA ASP A 54 14.08 -21.84 2.08
C ASP A 54 13.76 -20.43 2.60
N TRP A 55 14.00 -19.40 1.79
CA TRP A 55 13.63 -18.02 2.13
C TRP A 55 12.10 -17.88 2.25
N TYR A 56 11.35 -18.47 1.31
CA TYR A 56 9.89 -18.44 1.32
C TYR A 56 9.32 -19.12 2.56
N HIS A 57 9.82 -20.30 2.92
CA HIS A 57 9.37 -21.05 4.10
C HIS A 57 9.65 -20.31 5.41
N ARG A 58 10.75 -19.56 5.50
CA ARG A 58 11.09 -18.81 6.72
C ARG A 58 10.32 -17.50 6.85
N ASN A 59 10.18 -16.76 5.75
CA ASN A 59 9.71 -15.37 5.81
C ASN A 59 8.22 -15.21 5.45
N VAL A 60 7.69 -16.06 4.58
CA VAL A 60 6.31 -15.93 4.07
C VAL A 60 5.40 -16.98 4.69
N TYR A 61 5.85 -18.24 4.75
CA TYR A 61 5.02 -19.33 5.24
C TYR A 61 4.60 -19.17 6.71
N ALA A 62 5.43 -18.56 7.55
CA ALA A 62 5.09 -18.26 8.95
C ALA A 62 3.83 -17.38 9.10
N PHE A 63 3.52 -16.54 8.10
CA PHE A 63 2.34 -15.68 8.11
C PHE A 63 1.16 -16.26 7.31
N ARG A 64 1.30 -17.46 6.75
CA ARG A 64 0.23 -18.10 5.96
C ARG A 64 -1.07 -18.17 6.74
N ASP A 65 -1.03 -18.55 8.01
CA ASP A 65 -2.22 -18.75 8.85
C ASP A 65 -2.94 -17.45 9.22
N HIS A 66 -2.28 -16.29 9.01
CA HIS A 66 -2.91 -14.98 9.22
C HIS A 66 -3.78 -14.56 8.03
N PHE A 67 -3.33 -14.85 6.82
CA PHE A 67 -4.01 -14.44 5.58
C PHE A 67 -4.96 -15.51 5.04
N THR A 68 -4.61 -16.77 5.24
CA THR A 68 -5.50 -17.88 4.94
C THR A 68 -6.38 -18.07 6.14
N LYS A 69 -7.71 -17.97 5.98
CA LYS A 69 -8.60 -18.48 7.03
C LYS A 69 -8.16 -19.92 7.29
N PRO A 70 -7.93 -20.32 8.56
CA PRO A 70 -7.60 -21.71 8.86
C PRO A 70 -8.60 -22.56 8.11
N GLU A 71 -8.12 -23.59 7.42
CA GLU A 71 -8.97 -24.48 6.64
C GLU A 71 -10.02 -25.02 7.61
N ILE A 72 -11.17 -24.34 7.64
CA ILE A 72 -12.26 -24.67 8.53
C ILE A 72 -12.62 -26.05 8.03
N GLU A 73 -12.26 -27.06 8.84
CA GLU A 73 -12.65 -28.45 8.67
C GLU A 73 -13.98 -28.43 7.96
N HIS A 74 -13.99 -28.89 6.71
CA HIS A 74 -15.10 -28.71 5.79
C HIS A 74 -16.38 -28.85 6.58
N ARG A 75 -17.13 -27.76 6.80
CA ARG A 75 -18.39 -27.82 7.53
C ARG A 75 -19.18 -28.87 6.79
N ARG A 76 -19.25 -30.08 7.37
CA ARG A 76 -19.69 -31.27 6.65
C ARG A 76 -21.03 -30.90 6.04
N SER A 77 -21.13 -31.02 4.71
CA SER A 77 -22.41 -30.75 4.08
C SER A 77 -23.42 -31.69 4.76
N PRO A 78 -24.57 -31.17 5.20
CA PRO A 78 -25.59 -32.02 5.80
C PRO A 78 -25.94 -33.12 4.80
N GLN A 79 -25.93 -34.37 5.27
CA GLN A 79 -26.11 -35.53 4.40
C GLN A 79 -27.59 -35.92 4.28
N ASN A 80 -28.40 -35.50 5.25
CA ASN A 80 -29.84 -35.79 5.32
C ASN A 80 -30.66 -34.50 5.41
N GLU A 81 -31.94 -34.59 5.02
CA GLU A 81 -32.86 -33.43 5.04
C GLU A 81 -33.16 -32.93 6.46
N ASP A 82 -33.30 -33.85 7.42
CA ASP A 82 -33.56 -33.49 8.82
C ASP A 82 -32.38 -32.71 9.43
N GLU A 83 -31.14 -33.14 9.15
CA GLU A 83 -29.93 -32.45 9.56
C GLU A 83 -29.86 -31.04 8.94
N LEU A 84 -30.25 -30.90 7.66
CA LEU A 84 -30.30 -29.61 6.99
C LEU A 84 -31.31 -28.67 7.66
N ARG A 85 -32.51 -29.16 7.98
CA ARG A 85 -33.55 -28.37 8.65
C ARG A 85 -33.10 -27.90 10.03
N GLU A 86 -32.45 -28.78 10.81
CA GLU A 86 -31.90 -28.43 12.12
C GLU A 86 -30.80 -27.37 12.01
N ARG A 87 -29.83 -27.56 11.10
CA ARG A 87 -28.76 -26.58 10.84
C ARG A 87 -29.31 -25.22 10.42
N LEU A 88 -30.35 -25.19 9.60
CA LEU A 88 -31.02 -23.95 9.18
C LEU A 88 -31.74 -23.27 10.35
N ALA A 89 -32.40 -24.04 11.23
CA ALA A 89 -33.03 -23.51 12.43
C ALA A 89 -31.98 -22.86 13.35
N GLN A 90 -30.88 -23.56 13.63
CA GLN A 90 -29.76 -23.04 14.42
C GLN A 90 -29.16 -21.77 13.79
N ALA A 91 -28.89 -21.78 12.48
CA ALA A 91 -28.35 -20.62 11.76
C ALA A 91 -29.31 -19.41 11.78
N ARG A 92 -30.62 -19.63 11.76
CA ARG A 92 -31.62 -18.56 11.91
C ARG A 92 -31.58 -17.96 13.31
N LEU A 93 -31.50 -18.79 14.35
CA LEU A 93 -31.38 -18.33 15.74
C LEU A 93 -30.11 -17.51 15.95
N GLU A 94 -28.96 -17.98 15.45
CA GLU A 94 -27.69 -17.22 15.50
C GLU A 94 -27.79 -15.87 14.80
N ARG A 95 -28.44 -15.81 13.63
CA ARG A 95 -28.64 -14.56 12.88
C ARG A 95 -29.53 -13.58 13.65
N LEU A 96 -30.59 -14.06 14.29
CA LEU A 96 -31.49 -13.25 15.10
C LEU A 96 -30.77 -12.72 16.35
N ALA A 97 -29.98 -13.55 17.03
CA ALA A 97 -29.16 -13.14 18.18
C ALA A 97 -28.18 -12.03 17.78
N LYS A 98 -27.36 -12.24 16.74
CA LYS A 98 -26.42 -11.22 16.23
C LYS A 98 -27.12 -9.95 15.76
N ARG A 99 -28.35 -10.03 15.26
CA ARG A 99 -29.14 -8.86 14.89
C ARG A 99 -29.61 -8.10 16.14
N ARG A 100 -30.05 -8.81 17.18
CA ARG A 100 -30.45 -8.22 18.46
C ARG A 100 -29.28 -7.48 19.11
N ASP A 101 -28.11 -8.11 19.16
CA ASP A 101 -26.91 -7.53 19.77
C ASP A 101 -26.47 -6.25 19.04
N ARG A 102 -26.44 -6.28 17.69
CA ARG A 102 -26.16 -5.08 16.87
C ARG A 102 -27.16 -3.94 17.07
N LEU A 103 -28.43 -4.26 17.30
CA LEU A 103 -29.45 -3.25 17.57
C LEU A 103 -29.32 -2.69 19.00
N ALA A 104 -28.97 -3.52 19.98
CA ALA A 104 -28.70 -3.11 21.34
C ALA A 104 -27.48 -2.18 21.41
N ASP A 105 -26.37 -2.53 20.74
CA ASP A 105 -25.18 -1.69 20.65
C ASP A 105 -25.51 -0.33 19.99
N ARG A 106 -26.30 -0.34 18.92
CA ARG A 106 -26.74 0.88 18.24
C ARG A 106 -27.66 1.73 19.11
N GLN A 107 -28.54 1.13 19.91
CA GLN A 107 -29.38 1.87 20.86
C GLN A 107 -28.57 2.46 22.01
N GLN A 108 -27.56 1.75 22.49
CA GLN A 108 -26.65 2.24 23.52
C GLN A 108 -25.78 3.39 23.00
N SER A 109 -25.27 3.31 21.77
CA SER A 109 -24.49 4.41 21.17
C SER A 109 -25.35 5.66 20.96
N VAL A 110 -26.55 5.51 20.39
CA VAL A 110 -27.48 6.65 20.18
C VAL A 110 -27.92 7.25 21.52
N GLY A 111 -28.21 6.42 22.52
CA GLY A 111 -28.57 6.90 23.85
C GLY A 111 -27.41 7.55 24.62
N ALA A 112 -26.16 7.17 24.34
CA ALA A 112 -24.97 7.81 24.89
C ALA A 112 -24.74 9.18 24.24
N ASP A 113 -24.88 9.27 22.92
CA ASP A 113 -24.76 10.52 22.17
C ASP A 113 -25.81 11.55 22.62
N ASP A 114 -27.08 11.12 22.79
CA ASP A 114 -28.16 11.99 23.27
C ASP A 114 -27.91 12.53 24.69
N ARG A 115 -27.27 11.76 25.57
CA ARG A 115 -26.90 12.22 26.93
C ARG A 115 -25.79 13.25 26.88
N LEU A 116 -24.77 13.03 26.05
CA LEU A 116 -23.66 13.97 25.88
C LEU A 116 -24.14 15.32 25.32
N LEU A 117 -25.10 15.31 24.40
CA LEU A 117 -25.70 16.53 23.86
C LEU A 117 -26.44 17.33 24.94
N ARG A 118 -27.24 16.67 25.79
CA ARG A 118 -27.95 17.34 26.90
C ARG A 118 -27.01 17.93 27.93
N ASP A 119 -25.92 17.22 28.26
CA ASP A 119 -24.91 17.71 29.20
C ASP A 119 -24.18 18.94 28.65
N GLN A 120 -23.94 18.99 27.34
CA GLN A 120 -23.37 20.18 26.67
C GLN A 120 -24.34 21.37 26.73
N GLU A 121 -25.63 21.15 26.45
CA GLU A 121 -26.65 22.21 26.51
C GLU A 121 -26.78 22.80 27.91
N GLN A 122 -26.74 21.97 28.96
CA GLN A 122 -26.76 22.43 30.35
C GLN A 122 -25.54 23.29 30.67
N LYS A 123 -24.33 22.84 30.31
CA LYS A 123 -23.10 23.62 30.51
C LYS A 123 -23.15 24.96 29.80
N VAL A 124 -23.69 25.02 28.58
CA VAL A 124 -23.84 26.27 27.82
C VAL A 124 -24.89 27.18 28.48
N ALA A 125 -26.01 26.63 28.95
CA ALA A 125 -27.04 27.39 29.64
C ALA A 125 -26.52 27.97 30.97
N ASP A 126 -25.74 27.20 31.72
CA ASP A 126 -25.12 27.64 32.96
C ASP A 126 -24.04 28.70 32.70
N ALA A 127 -23.21 28.53 31.67
CA ALA A 127 -22.22 29.54 31.26
C ALA A 127 -22.88 30.87 30.85
N ARG A 128 -24.04 30.82 30.18
CA ARG A 128 -24.82 32.03 29.82
C ARG A 128 -25.45 32.73 31.02
N ARG A 129 -25.66 32.06 32.15
CA ARG A 129 -26.21 32.68 33.38
C ARG A 129 -25.16 33.40 34.22
N LEU A 130 -23.88 33.15 33.96
CA LEU A 130 -22.74 33.70 34.70
C LEU A 130 -22.12 34.95 34.05
N VAL A 131 -22.64 35.38 32.90
CA VAL A 131 -22.26 36.60 32.16
C VAL A 131 -23.35 37.65 32.32
#